data_AF-A0A0M0HX17-F1
#
_entry.id   AF-A0A0M0HX17-F1
#
_cell.length_a   1.000
_cell.length_b   1.000
_cell.length_c   1.000
_cell.angle_alpha   90.00
_cell.angle_beta   90.00
_cell.angle_gamma   90.00
#
_symmetry.space_group_name_H-M   'P 1'
#
loop_
_entity.id
_entity.type
_entity.pdbx_description
1 polymer ?
#
loop_
_entity_poly.entity_id
_entity_poly.type
_entity_poly.pdbx_seq_one_letter_code
_entity_poly.pdbx_strand_id
1 'polypeptide(L)'
;MYKYSPLAALVALTLSQTVYAEDEHRQHDAHVHGEVELNIAQDGKELLIEITAPGADVVGFEHVAQTEEQLHKLKDAESKLTDASRVFSLSKSANCTLTHQRVSHTLGADDDHDHDHDHDHDHDHDHDHDHDHDHHNDADYE
;
A
#
# COMPACT_ATOMS: atom_id res chain seq x y z
N MET A 1 43.47 -56.15 -1.22
CA MET A 1 42.16 -56.11 -1.90
C MET A 1 41.14 -55.60 -0.89
N TYR A 2 40.81 -54.30 -0.92
CA TYR A 2 39.81 -53.73 -0.02
C TYR A 2 38.41 -54.09 -0.53
N LYS A 3 37.71 -54.95 0.22
CA LYS A 3 36.29 -55.24 -0.01
C LYS A 3 35.49 -54.08 0.56
N TYR A 4 35.14 -53.11 -0.30
CA TYR A 4 34.19 -52.07 0.08
C TYR A 4 32.82 -52.73 0.32
N SER A 5 32.30 -52.59 1.54
CA SER A 5 30.96 -53.07 1.90
C SER A 5 29.91 -52.20 1.19
N PRO A 6 28.85 -52.78 0.60
CA PRO A 6 27.81 -52.01 -0.11
C PRO A 6 27.06 -51.03 0.81
N LEU A 7 27.19 -51.18 2.13
CA LEU A 7 26.66 -50.24 3.13
C LEU A 7 27.35 -48.87 3.12
N ALA A 8 28.65 -48.80 2.76
CA ALA A 8 29.37 -47.53 2.74
C ALA A 8 28.91 -46.59 1.61
N ALA A 9 28.38 -47.14 0.52
CA ALA A 9 27.87 -46.36 -0.61
C ALA A 9 26.49 -45.72 -0.32
N LEU A 10 25.72 -46.27 0.62
CA LEU A 10 24.37 -45.78 0.95
C LEU A 10 24.37 -44.54 1.85
N VAL A 11 25.40 -44.35 2.67
CA VAL A 11 25.48 -43.21 3.61
C VAL A 11 25.92 -41.91 2.91
N ALA A 12 26.63 -41.99 1.78
CA ALA A 12 27.05 -40.80 1.04
C ALA A 12 25.90 -40.09 0.29
N LEU A 13 24.76 -40.77 0.08
CA LEU A 13 23.65 -40.23 -0.70
C LEU A 13 22.67 -39.37 0.12
N THR A 14 22.81 -39.31 1.45
CA THR A 14 21.85 -38.61 2.33
C THR A 14 22.25 -37.17 2.68
N LEU A 15 23.30 -36.62 2.08
CA LEU A 15 23.80 -35.26 2.37
C LEU A 15 23.45 -34.21 1.29
N SER A 16 22.67 -34.56 0.26
CA SER A 16 22.13 -33.59 -0.69
C SER A 16 20.93 -32.87 -0.07
N GLN A 17 21.20 -31.97 0.87
CA GLN A 17 20.21 -30.97 1.30
C GLN A 17 19.99 -30.02 0.11
N THR A 18 18.85 -30.13 -0.54
CA THR A 18 18.39 -29.11 -1.49
C THR A 18 18.12 -27.83 -0.70
N VAL A 19 19.04 -26.88 -0.76
CA VAL A 19 18.78 -25.49 -0.36
C VAL A 19 17.77 -24.95 -1.36
N TYR A 20 16.52 -24.82 -0.94
CA TYR A 20 15.56 -23.98 -1.63
C TYR A 20 15.96 -22.54 -1.32
N ALA A 21 16.57 -21.87 -2.29
CA ALA A 21 16.50 -20.42 -2.29
C ALA A 21 15.03 -20.09 -2.62
N GLU A 22 14.31 -19.48 -1.69
CA GLU A 22 13.06 -18.80 -2.03
C GLU A 22 13.42 -17.56 -2.85
N ASP A 23 13.65 -17.79 -4.14
CA ASP A 23 13.72 -16.70 -5.11
C ASP A 23 12.28 -16.38 -5.50
N GLU A 24 11.63 -15.54 -4.68
CA GLU A 24 10.43 -14.83 -5.13
C GLU A 24 10.90 -13.83 -6.20
N HIS A 25 11.23 -14.35 -7.38
CA HIS A 25 11.49 -13.56 -8.57
C HIS A 25 10.18 -12.86 -8.93
N ARG A 26 9.96 -11.67 -8.36
CA ARG A 26 9.07 -10.68 -8.97
C ARG A 26 9.71 -10.34 -10.32
N GLN A 27 9.31 -11.06 -11.36
CA GLN A 27 9.60 -10.67 -12.72
C GLN A 27 8.94 -9.33 -12.93
N HIS A 28 9.74 -8.27 -12.86
CA HIS A 28 9.36 -6.98 -13.36
C HIS A 28 9.15 -7.17 -14.87
N ASP A 29 7.89 -7.07 -15.29
CA ASP A 29 7.48 -7.10 -16.69
C ASP A 29 8.22 -6.00 -17.49
N ALA A 30 8.05 -5.89 -18.80
CA ALA A 30 8.62 -4.72 -19.50
C ALA A 30 8.00 -3.42 -18.95
N HIS A 31 8.78 -2.63 -18.20
CA HIS A 31 8.33 -1.32 -17.69
C HIS A 31 8.62 -0.27 -18.76
N VAL A 32 7.57 0.37 -19.27
CA VAL A 32 7.70 1.50 -20.19
C VAL A 32 7.63 2.77 -19.35
N HIS A 33 8.69 3.58 -19.41
CA HIS A 33 8.73 4.92 -18.83
C HIS A 33 8.76 5.96 -19.95
N GLY A 34 8.26 7.15 -19.67
CA GLY A 34 8.16 8.25 -20.63
C GLY A 34 7.04 8.07 -21.64
N GLU A 35 6.13 7.11 -21.43
CA GLU A 35 4.96 6.89 -22.28
C GLU A 35 3.70 7.17 -21.48
N VAL A 36 2.92 8.14 -21.96
CA VAL A 36 1.63 8.52 -21.37
C VAL A 36 0.55 8.29 -22.40
N GLU A 37 -0.50 7.56 -22.00
CA GLU A 37 -1.67 7.34 -22.82
C GLU A 37 -2.73 8.41 -22.52
N LEU A 38 -3.31 8.99 -23.58
CA LEU A 38 -4.41 9.94 -23.50
C LEU A 38 -5.57 9.42 -24.35
N ASN A 39 -6.67 9.10 -23.68
CA ASN A 39 -7.92 8.68 -24.32
C ASN A 39 -8.92 9.83 -24.32
N ILE A 40 -9.58 10.03 -25.46
CA ILE A 40 -10.64 11.03 -25.61
C ILE A 40 -11.81 10.37 -26.34
N ALA A 41 -12.99 10.41 -25.73
CA ALA A 41 -14.23 9.92 -26.31
C ALA A 41 -15.31 10.99 -26.22
N GLN A 42 -16.09 11.14 -27.29
CA GLN A 42 -17.23 12.03 -27.33
C GLN A 42 -18.48 11.25 -27.74
N ASP A 43 -19.53 11.31 -26.92
CA ASP A 43 -20.87 10.85 -27.27
C ASP A 43 -21.86 12.01 -27.13
N GLY A 44 -22.32 12.52 -28.28
CA GLY A 44 -23.16 13.71 -28.34
C GLY A 44 -22.52 14.93 -27.64
N LYS A 45 -23.04 15.27 -26.47
CA LYS A 45 -22.58 16.42 -25.65
C LYS A 45 -21.70 16.00 -24.47
N GLU A 46 -21.48 14.70 -24.29
CA GLU A 46 -20.60 14.17 -23.26
C GLU A 46 -19.20 14.00 -23.83
N LEU A 47 -18.21 14.45 -23.05
CA LEU A 47 -16.80 14.35 -23.37
C LEU A 47 -16.12 13.65 -22.19
N LEU A 48 -15.48 12.52 -22.48
CA LEU A 48 -14.65 11.79 -21.53
C LEU A 48 -13.19 11.95 -21.95
N ILE A 49 -12.34 12.31 -20.99
CA ILE A 49 -10.89 12.39 -21.16
C ILE A 49 -10.27 11.57 -20.04
N GLU A 50 -9.35 10.68 -20.40
CA GLU A 50 -8.62 9.83 -19.47
C GLU A 50 -7.12 9.91 -19.78
N ILE A 51 -6.29 9.98 -18.74
CA ILE A 51 -4.84 9.91 -18.84
C ILE A 51 -4.37 8.73 -18.00
N THR A 52 -3.54 7.88 -18.59
CA THR A 52 -2.82 6.81 -17.89
C THR A 52 -1.33 7.02 -18.07
N ALA A 53 -0.57 7.02 -16.97
CA ALA A 53 0.86 7.28 -16.95
C ALA A 53 1.57 6.41 -15.91
N PRO A 54 2.80 5.96 -16.15
CA PRO A 54 3.66 5.38 -15.14
C PRO A 54 3.86 6.32 -13.94
N GLY A 55 3.89 5.77 -12.72
CA GLY A 55 4.15 6.56 -11.51
C GLY A 55 5.47 7.33 -11.58
N ALA A 56 6.50 6.73 -12.20
CA ALA A 56 7.79 7.36 -12.44
C ALA A 56 7.70 8.67 -13.23
N ASP A 57 6.76 8.78 -14.18
CA ASP A 57 6.61 9.97 -15.03
C ASP A 57 5.86 11.10 -14.33
N VAL A 58 5.11 10.79 -13.27
CA VAL A 58 4.30 11.75 -12.51
C VAL A 58 5.02 12.20 -11.23
N VAL A 59 5.51 11.25 -10.42
CA VAL A 59 6.10 11.51 -9.10
C VAL A 59 7.57 11.07 -8.96
N GLY A 60 8.11 10.38 -9.96
CA GLY A 60 9.52 9.96 -10.00
C GLY A 60 9.82 8.60 -9.38
N PHE A 61 8.80 7.80 -9.05
CA PHE A 61 8.96 6.45 -8.48
C PHE A 61 7.72 5.56 -8.73
N GLU A 62 7.87 4.25 -8.53
CA GLU A 62 6.80 3.24 -8.78
C GLU A 62 6.44 2.39 -7.56
N HIS A 63 7.24 2.45 -6.49
CA HIS A 63 6.93 1.79 -5.23
C HIS A 63 5.95 2.62 -4.39
N VAL A 64 5.32 1.98 -3.41
CA VAL A 64 4.48 2.68 -2.41
C VAL A 64 5.29 3.79 -1.73
N ALA A 65 4.73 4.99 -1.61
CA ALA A 65 5.38 6.11 -0.95
C ALA A 65 5.68 5.78 0.53
N GLN A 66 6.93 5.93 0.94
CA GLN A 66 7.41 5.55 2.28
C GLN A 66 7.97 6.72 3.08
N THR A 67 8.49 7.75 2.41
CA THR A 67 9.05 8.93 3.08
C THR A 67 8.08 10.10 3.07
N GLU A 68 8.22 11.03 4.01
CA GLU A 68 7.44 12.27 4.02
C GLU A 68 7.54 13.04 2.70
N GLU A 69 8.73 13.05 2.08
CA GLU A 69 8.94 13.68 0.76
C GLU A 69 8.12 12.98 -0.34
N GLN A 70 8.11 11.64 -0.35
CA GLN A 70 7.35 10.86 -1.34
C GLN A 70 5.84 11.05 -1.16
N LEU A 71 5.35 11.02 0.09
CA LEU A 71 3.95 11.27 0.42
C LEU A 71 3.52 12.67 -0.01
N HIS A 72 4.38 13.68 0.20
CA HIS A 72 4.11 15.04 -0.25
C HIS A 72 4.04 15.12 -1.78
N LYS A 73 4.98 14.49 -2.51
CA LYS A 73 4.95 14.45 -3.99
C LYS A 73 3.68 13.79 -4.52
N LEU A 74 3.24 12.70 -3.89
CA LEU A 74 2.03 11.98 -4.25
C LEU A 74 0.79 12.87 -4.05
N LYS A 75 0.63 13.46 -2.86
CA LYS A 75 -0.47 14.37 -2.54
C LYS A 75 -0.50 15.61 -3.46
N ASP A 76 0.67 16.16 -3.77
CA ASP A 76 0.79 17.28 -4.71
C ASP A 76 0.35 16.88 -6.12
N ALA A 77 0.72 15.68 -6.57
CA ALA A 77 0.31 15.16 -7.87
C ALA A 77 -1.21 14.94 -7.92
N GLU A 78 -1.78 14.28 -6.91
CA GLU A 78 -3.24 14.10 -6.78
C GLU A 78 -3.98 15.43 -6.83
N SER A 79 -3.54 16.43 -6.06
CA SER A 79 -4.17 17.75 -6.02
C SER A 79 -4.11 18.46 -7.37
N LYS A 80 -2.98 18.34 -8.10
CA LYS A 80 -2.83 18.92 -9.45
C LYS A 80 -3.72 18.22 -10.47
N LEU A 81 -3.77 16.89 -10.44
CA LEU A 81 -4.52 16.08 -11.41
C LEU A 81 -6.03 16.12 -11.16
N THR A 82 -6.44 16.32 -9.91
CA THR A 82 -7.84 16.52 -9.50
C THR A 82 -8.36 17.90 -9.90
N ASP A 83 -7.49 18.86 -10.22
CA ASP A 83 -7.91 20.12 -10.84
C ASP A 83 -7.90 19.99 -12.37
N ALA A 84 -8.98 19.44 -12.92
CA ALA A 84 -9.12 19.20 -14.36
C ALA A 84 -8.88 20.47 -15.21
N SER A 85 -9.16 21.66 -14.67
CA SER A 85 -8.97 22.93 -15.39
C SER A 85 -7.50 23.34 -15.54
N ARG A 86 -6.62 22.79 -14.70
CA ARG A 86 -5.17 22.96 -14.79
C ARG A 86 -4.51 21.95 -15.71
N VAL A 87 -5.13 20.79 -15.90
CA VAL A 87 -4.65 19.73 -16.78
C VAL A 87 -5.13 19.94 -18.21
N PHE A 88 -6.40 20.33 -18.38
CA PHE A 88 -7.05 20.46 -19.68
C PHE A 88 -7.58 21.87 -19.91
N SER A 89 -7.35 22.38 -21.12
CA SER A 89 -7.97 23.60 -21.59
C SER A 89 -8.92 23.27 -22.74
N LEU A 90 -10.22 23.40 -22.48
CA LEU A 90 -11.26 23.24 -23.50
C LEU A 90 -11.63 24.60 -24.08
N SER A 91 -12.02 24.64 -25.35
CA SER A 91 -12.45 25.89 -25.97
C SER A 91 -13.69 26.43 -25.27
N LYS A 92 -13.76 27.75 -25.05
CA LYS A 92 -14.95 28.39 -24.48
C LYS A 92 -16.21 28.13 -25.31
N SER A 93 -16.05 27.95 -26.63
CA SER A 93 -17.13 27.61 -27.55
C SER A 93 -17.71 26.21 -27.35
N ALA A 94 -16.95 25.27 -26.75
CA ALA A 94 -17.45 23.93 -26.43
C ALA A 94 -18.47 23.96 -25.28
N ASN A 95 -18.43 25.00 -24.43
CA ASN A 95 -19.36 25.20 -23.32
C ASN A 95 -19.48 23.95 -22.41
N CYS A 96 -18.36 23.24 -22.21
CA CYS A 96 -18.28 22.08 -21.34
C CYS A 96 -18.33 22.51 -19.87
N THR A 97 -19.03 21.73 -19.06
CA THR A 97 -19.01 21.83 -17.59
C THR A 97 -18.48 20.51 -17.05
N LEU A 98 -17.57 20.56 -16.08
CA LEU A 98 -17.06 19.37 -15.43
C LEU A 98 -18.19 18.69 -14.62
N THR A 99 -18.47 17.43 -14.92
CA THR A 99 -19.51 16.64 -14.25
C THR A 99 -18.93 15.56 -13.33
N HIS A 100 -17.79 14.98 -13.71
CA HIS A 100 -17.12 13.94 -12.95
C HIS A 100 -15.60 14.03 -13.11
N GLN A 101 -14.87 13.68 -12.05
CA GLN A 101 -13.41 13.56 -12.04
C GLN A 101 -12.99 12.49 -11.05
N ARG A 102 -11.90 11.79 -11.35
CA ARG A 102 -11.27 10.80 -10.47
C ARG A 102 -9.79 10.74 -10.79
N VAL A 103 -8.96 10.61 -9.75
CA VAL A 103 -7.55 10.24 -9.85
C VAL A 103 -7.37 8.97 -9.02
N SER A 104 -6.64 8.00 -9.55
CA SER A 104 -6.35 6.72 -8.89
C SER A 104 -4.90 6.33 -9.14
N HIS A 105 -4.27 5.68 -8.17
CA HIS A 105 -2.90 5.21 -8.25
C HIS A 105 -2.67 4.05 -7.30
N THR A 106 -1.58 3.32 -7.48
CA THR A 106 -1.15 2.22 -6.61
C THR A 106 0.00 2.61 -5.67
N LEU A 107 0.29 3.91 -5.55
CA LEU A 107 1.45 4.44 -4.82
C LEU A 107 1.16 4.80 -3.35
N GLY A 108 -0.09 4.70 -2.91
CA GLY A 108 -0.48 4.91 -1.52
C GLY A 108 -0.24 3.65 -0.68
N ALA A 109 0.11 3.81 0.60
CA ALA A 109 0.22 2.68 1.53
C ALA A 109 -1.15 2.13 1.97
N ASP A 110 -2.21 2.90 1.66
CA ASP A 110 -3.54 2.77 2.20
C ASP A 110 -4.56 2.57 1.07
N ASP A 111 -4.63 1.36 0.51
CA ASP A 111 -5.79 0.92 -0.29
C ASP A 111 -6.89 0.32 0.62
N ASP A 112 -6.91 0.68 1.92
CA ASP A 112 -7.77 0.13 2.97
C ASP A 112 -8.36 1.21 3.94
N HIS A 113 -8.43 2.49 3.54
CA HIS A 113 -9.08 3.53 4.39
C HIS A 113 -10.46 3.93 3.89
N ASP A 114 -11.43 3.04 4.15
CA ASP A 114 -12.75 3.47 4.62
C ASP A 114 -12.56 4.10 6.01
N HIS A 115 -12.68 5.42 6.09
CA HIS A 115 -12.71 6.14 7.36
C HIS A 115 -14.03 6.92 7.48
N ASP A 116 -15.11 6.16 7.69
CA ASP A 116 -16.23 6.62 8.50
C ASP A 116 -15.72 6.79 9.94
N HIS A 117 -15.39 8.02 10.32
CA HIS A 117 -15.16 8.38 11.71
C HIS A 117 -16.50 8.77 12.37
N ASP A 118 -17.32 7.78 12.72
CA ASP A 118 -18.33 7.93 13.76
C ASP A 118 -17.70 7.55 15.10
N HIS A 119 -17.26 8.56 15.86
CA HIS A 119 -16.83 8.39 17.24
C HIS A 119 -18.00 8.70 18.18
N ASP A 120 -18.86 7.71 18.40
CA ASP A 120 -19.82 7.69 19.51
C ASP A 120 -19.49 6.52 20.42
N HIS A 121 -18.70 6.78 21.46
CA HIS A 121 -18.57 5.89 22.61
C HIS A 121 -18.68 6.71 23.90
N ASP A 122 -19.92 6.86 24.35
CA ASP A 122 -20.27 7.06 25.76
C ASP A 122 -19.61 5.96 26.60
N HIS A 123 -18.82 6.37 27.59
CA HIS A 123 -18.29 5.48 28.61
C HIS A 123 -19.03 5.71 29.93
N ASP A 124 -20.13 5.00 30.12
CA ASP A 124 -20.67 4.68 31.45
C ASP A 124 -20.11 3.34 31.89
N HIS A 125 -19.24 3.35 32.91
CA HIS A 125 -18.89 2.15 33.67
C HIS A 125 -18.93 2.46 35.17
N ASP A 126 -20.11 2.27 35.75
CA ASP A 126 -20.30 1.94 37.16
C ASP A 126 -19.72 0.54 37.43
N HIS A 127 -18.77 0.43 38.36
CA HIS A 127 -18.49 -0.82 39.08
C HIS A 127 -18.00 -0.52 40.50
N ASP A 128 -18.95 -0.55 41.44
CA ASP A 128 -18.72 -0.85 42.86
C ASP A 128 -18.08 -2.24 43.00
N HIS A 129 -17.03 -2.37 43.81
CA HIS A 129 -16.76 -3.58 44.61
C HIS A 129 -15.83 -3.26 45.79
N ASP A 130 -16.43 -3.22 46.98
CA ASP A 130 -15.78 -3.39 48.29
C ASP A 130 -14.97 -4.69 48.36
N HIS A 131 -13.79 -4.67 48.97
CA HIS A 131 -13.29 -5.78 49.81
C HIS A 131 -12.26 -5.30 50.84
N ASP A 132 -12.72 -5.23 52.09
CA ASP A 132 -11.94 -5.23 53.34
C ASP A 132 -11.04 -6.46 53.43
N HIS A 133 -9.78 -6.26 53.81
CA HIS A 133 -8.98 -7.27 54.51
C HIS A 133 -7.96 -6.62 55.45
N ASP A 134 -8.37 -6.47 56.71
CA ASP A 134 -7.47 -6.43 57.87
C ASP A 134 -6.71 -7.75 58.00
N HIS A 135 -5.41 -7.68 58.34
CA HIS A 135 -4.80 -8.50 59.40
C HIS A 135 -3.36 -8.05 59.72
N HIS A 136 -3.17 -7.67 60.98
CA HIS A 136 -1.89 -7.40 61.67
C HIS A 136 -1.01 -8.66 61.83
N ASN A 137 0.33 -8.51 61.82
CA ASN A 137 1.12 -8.67 63.06
C ASN A 137 2.57 -8.17 62.96
N ASP A 138 3.02 -7.60 64.07
CA ASP A 138 4.38 -7.15 64.41
C ASP A 138 5.37 -8.30 64.66
N ALA A 139 6.68 -8.03 64.48
CA ALA A 139 7.76 -8.42 65.40
C ALA A 139 9.16 -7.98 64.88
N ASP A 140 9.65 -6.86 65.42
CA ASP A 140 10.91 -6.65 66.15
C ASP A 140 12.19 -7.51 65.90
N TYR A 141 13.29 -6.77 65.65
CA TYR A 141 14.73 -6.91 66.01
C TYR A 141 15.51 -8.25 65.90
N GLU A 142 16.60 -8.19 65.14
CA GLU A 142 17.99 -8.38 65.62
C GLU A 142 19.00 -7.61 64.73
#